data_AF-A0A6J1YV12-F1
#
_entry.id   AF-A0A6J1YV12-F1
#
_cell.length_a   1.000
_cell.length_b   1.000
_cell.length_c   1.000
_cell.angle_alpha   90.00
_cell.angle_beta   90.00
_cell.angle_gamma   90.00
#
_symmetry.space_group_name_H-M   'P 1'
#
loop_
_entity.id
_entity.type
_entity.pdbx_description
1 polymer ?
#
loop_
_entity_poly.entity_id
_entity_poly.type
_entity_poly.pdbx_seq_one_letter_code
_entity_poly.pdbx_strand_id
1 'polypeptide(L)'
;MFPEQLKKVIQDIFYQLSNTQQDSISNKEERLANLSRQLQSLQTKNRKLAEILQRVAEKLCRELYNKTGEHRCSPCPEKWKWHGDKCYRFCSDSKSWQGCEYFCIAENATMLKISTQEVLEFAMPQSYSEFFYSYWTGLSRNGSRQAWLWTDGTPYSSELFEIIIDFTSLRSRDCVTILNGKAFSKDCKELRRCACERRAAAVKLESLH
;
A
#
# COMPACT_ATOMS: atom_id res chain seq x y z
N MET A 1 -35.09 -5.37 79.97
CA MET A 1 -33.73 -4.82 79.77
C MET A 1 -32.90 -5.61 78.73
N PHE A 2 -33.02 -6.94 78.64
CA PHE A 2 -32.31 -7.78 77.65
C PHE A 2 -32.67 -7.62 76.13
N PRO A 3 -33.90 -7.28 75.71
CA PRO A 3 -34.26 -7.23 74.28
C PRO A 3 -33.63 -6.07 73.48
N GLU A 4 -33.43 -4.91 74.10
CA GLU A 4 -32.83 -3.73 73.45
C GLU A 4 -31.31 -3.85 73.29
N GLN A 5 -30.64 -4.50 74.24
CA GLN A 5 -29.23 -4.84 74.11
C GLN A 5 -29.00 -5.82 72.94
N LEU A 6 -29.88 -6.82 72.77
CA LEU A 6 -29.80 -7.76 71.65
C LEU A 6 -30.02 -7.06 70.30
N LYS A 7 -30.99 -6.14 70.19
CA LYS A 7 -31.20 -5.32 68.99
C LYS A 7 -29.96 -4.50 68.63
N LYS A 8 -29.33 -3.88 69.62
CA LYS A 8 -28.12 -3.05 69.43
C LYS A 8 -26.95 -3.89 68.92
N VAL A 9 -26.72 -5.06 69.51
CA VAL A 9 -25.66 -6.00 69.07
C VAL A 9 -25.90 -6.47 67.63
N ILE A 10 -27.13 -6.81 67.27
CA ILE A 10 -27.46 -7.21 65.89
C ILE A 10 -27.19 -6.06 64.91
N GLN A 11 -27.57 -4.84 65.26
CA GLN A 11 -27.37 -3.65 64.42
C GLN A 11 -25.88 -3.31 64.24
N ASP A 12 -25.08 -3.44 65.30
CA ASP A 12 -23.62 -3.28 65.24
C ASP A 12 -22.99 -4.35 64.35
N ILE A 13 -23.41 -5.62 64.47
CA ILE A 13 -22.91 -6.71 63.61
C ILE A 13 -23.25 -6.45 62.14
N PHE A 14 -24.48 -6.03 61.82
CA PHE A 14 -24.86 -5.67 60.45
C PHE A 14 -24.01 -4.53 59.89
N TYR A 15 -23.75 -3.49 60.69
CA TYR A 15 -22.91 -2.36 60.29
C TYR A 15 -21.47 -2.81 59.99
N GLN A 16 -20.88 -3.62 60.88
CA GLN A 16 -19.53 -4.16 60.69
C GLN A 16 -19.43 -5.06 59.44
N LEU A 17 -20.42 -5.93 59.22
CA LEU A 17 -20.50 -6.77 58.02
C LEU A 17 -20.61 -5.93 56.75
N SER A 18 -21.46 -4.90 56.75
CA SER A 18 -21.64 -4.00 55.63
C SER A 18 -20.35 -3.28 55.25
N ASN A 19 -19.62 -2.74 56.24
CA ASN A 19 -18.35 -2.05 56.00
C ASN A 19 -17.28 -3.01 55.48
N THR A 20 -17.14 -4.19 56.09
CA THR A 20 -16.17 -5.21 55.65
C THR A 20 -16.45 -5.66 54.21
N GLN A 21 -17.72 -5.82 53.86
CA GLN A 21 -18.12 -6.17 52.50
C GLN A 21 -17.79 -5.04 51.52
N GLN A 22 -18.06 -3.79 51.87
CA GLN A 22 -17.73 -2.62 51.06
C GLN A 22 -16.21 -2.48 50.82
N ASP A 23 -15.39 -2.67 51.86
CA ASP A 23 -13.92 -2.66 51.73
C ASP A 23 -13.43 -3.78 50.81
N SER A 24 -14.02 -4.96 50.92
CA SER A 24 -13.69 -6.10 50.06
C SER A 24 -14.03 -5.84 48.58
N ILE A 25 -15.13 -5.14 48.32
CA ILE A 25 -15.57 -4.74 46.97
C ILE A 25 -14.60 -3.71 46.41
N SER A 26 -14.29 -2.65 47.18
CA SER A 26 -13.35 -1.61 46.78
C SER A 26 -11.98 -2.18 46.43
N ASN A 27 -11.45 -3.13 47.22
CA ASN A 27 -10.16 -3.78 46.94
C ASN A 27 -10.21 -4.59 45.63
N LYS A 28 -11.31 -5.31 45.38
CA LYS A 28 -11.50 -6.06 44.13
C LYS A 28 -11.61 -5.13 42.92
N GLU A 29 -12.30 -4.00 43.04
CA GLU A 29 -12.40 -2.99 41.99
C GLU A 29 -11.04 -2.38 41.63
N GLU A 30 -10.22 -2.06 42.64
CA GLU A 30 -8.86 -1.57 42.41
C GLU A 30 -7.98 -2.61 41.71
N ARG A 31 -8.06 -3.89 42.13
CA ARG A 31 -7.36 -5.00 41.46
C ARG A 31 -7.81 -5.18 40.02
N LEU A 32 -9.11 -5.11 39.74
CA LEU A 32 -9.67 -5.17 38.39
C LEU A 32 -9.16 -4.01 37.53
N ALA A 33 -9.15 -2.79 38.07
CA ALA A 33 -8.62 -1.62 37.38
C ALA A 33 -7.11 -1.75 37.08
N ASN A 34 -6.33 -2.31 38.02
CA ASN A 34 -4.90 -2.56 37.80
C ASN A 34 -4.66 -3.65 36.75
N LEU A 35 -5.41 -4.76 36.81
CA LEU A 35 -5.31 -5.84 35.83
C LEU A 35 -5.73 -5.36 34.43
N SER A 36 -6.77 -4.53 34.33
CA SER A 36 -7.21 -3.91 33.08
C SER A 36 -6.10 -3.04 32.46
N ARG A 37 -5.41 -2.21 33.26
CA ARG A 37 -4.27 -1.41 32.80
C ARG A 37 -3.10 -2.29 32.32
N GLN A 38 -2.80 -3.36 33.04
CA GLN A 38 -1.77 -4.33 32.63
C GLN A 38 -2.12 -5.01 31.30
N LEU A 39 -3.38 -5.42 31.13
CA LEU A 39 -3.85 -6.03 29.89
C LEU A 39 -3.73 -5.08 28.69
N GLN A 40 -4.15 -3.83 28.85
CA GLN A 40 -4.02 -2.80 27.81
C GLN A 40 -2.54 -2.53 27.45
N SER A 41 -1.66 -2.52 28.46
CA SER A 41 -0.21 -2.38 28.26
C SER A 41 0.36 -3.56 27.46
N LEU A 42 -0.02 -4.79 27.81
CA LEU A 42 0.40 -6.00 27.09
C LEU A 42 -0.14 -6.01 25.65
N GLN A 43 -1.41 -5.66 25.44
CA GLN A 43 -2.00 -5.55 24.12
C GLN A 43 -1.26 -4.53 23.24
N THR A 44 -0.89 -3.39 23.82
CA THR A 44 -0.11 -2.36 23.12
C THR A 44 1.28 -2.87 22.74
N LYS A 45 1.95 -3.59 23.66
CA LYS A 45 3.26 -4.22 23.39
C LYS A 45 3.15 -5.28 22.28
N ASN A 46 2.12 -6.12 22.31
CA ASN A 46 1.88 -7.14 21.28
C ASN A 46 1.63 -6.52 19.90
N ARG A 47 0.86 -5.43 19.81
CA ARG A 47 0.65 -4.71 18.55
C ARG A 47 1.96 -4.14 18.00
N LYS A 48 2.76 -3.48 18.84
CA LYS A 48 4.07 -2.95 18.45
C LYS A 48 5.02 -4.06 17.97
N LEU A 49 5.01 -5.21 18.65
CA LEU A 49 5.82 -6.36 18.26
C LEU A 49 5.41 -6.89 16.89
N ALA A 50 4.10 -7.00 16.62
CA ALA A 50 3.58 -7.41 15.31
C ALA A 50 4.00 -6.45 14.19
N GLU A 51 3.94 -5.13 14.43
CA GLU A 51 4.39 -4.12 13.46
C GLU A 51 5.90 -4.22 13.17
N ILE A 52 6.72 -4.44 14.21
CA ILE A 52 8.17 -4.63 14.05
C ILE A 52 8.46 -5.91 13.26
N LEU A 53 7.79 -7.01 13.61
CA LEU A 53 7.96 -8.29 12.93
C LEU A 53 7.62 -8.17 11.44
N GLN A 54 6.54 -7.46 11.10
CA GLN A 54 6.14 -7.20 9.72
C GLN A 54 7.21 -6.41 8.95
N ARG A 55 7.78 -5.35 9.55
CA ARG A 55 8.85 -4.56 8.92
C ARG A 55 10.11 -5.38 8.67
N VAL A 56 10.49 -6.24 9.63
CA VAL A 56 11.65 -7.12 9.49
C VAL A 56 11.41 -8.14 8.37
N ALA A 57 10.20 -8.73 8.31
CA ALA A 57 9.79 -9.64 7.25
C ALA A 57 9.86 -8.98 5.87
N GLU A 58 9.34 -7.76 5.73
CA GLU A 58 9.40 -6.99 4.48
C GLU A 58 10.83 -6.71 4.05
N LYS A 59 11.69 -6.31 4.99
CA LYS A 59 13.10 -6.03 4.70
C LYS A 59 13.84 -7.30 4.25
N LEU A 60 13.68 -8.40 4.98
CA LEU A 60 14.28 -9.68 4.62
C LEU A 60 13.78 -10.16 3.26
N CYS A 61 12.48 -10.09 3.02
CA CYS A 61 11.89 -10.46 1.74
C CYS A 61 12.45 -9.62 0.58
N ARG A 62 12.65 -8.32 0.80
CA ARG A 62 13.24 -7.42 -0.20
C ARG A 62 14.69 -7.79 -0.51
N GLU A 63 15.48 -8.12 0.51
CA GLU A 63 16.86 -8.58 0.30
C GLU A 63 16.90 -9.89 -0.49
N LEU A 64 15.99 -10.82 -0.21
CA LEU A 64 15.88 -12.07 -0.98
C LEU A 64 15.46 -11.80 -2.43
N TYR A 65 14.41 -10.99 -2.63
CA TYR A 65 13.93 -10.59 -3.96
C TYR A 65 15.00 -9.88 -4.80
N ASN A 66 15.76 -8.95 -4.21
CA ASN A 66 16.80 -8.21 -4.93
C ASN A 66 17.98 -9.11 -5.35
N LYS A 67 18.23 -10.22 -4.66
CA LYS A 67 19.32 -11.16 -5.02
C LYS A 67 18.97 -12.04 -6.21
N THR A 68 17.72 -12.49 -6.30
CA THR A 68 17.29 -13.50 -7.28
C THR A 68 16.37 -12.94 -8.37
N GLY A 69 15.82 -11.74 -8.18
CA GLY A 69 14.77 -11.15 -9.02
C GLY A 69 13.37 -11.71 -8.76
N GLU A 70 13.26 -12.83 -8.03
CA GLU A 70 12.02 -13.53 -7.70
C GLU A 70 12.15 -14.25 -6.36
N HIS A 71 11.13 -14.17 -5.51
CA HIS A 71 11.04 -14.97 -4.29
C HIS A 71 9.58 -15.20 -3.92
N ARG A 72 9.24 -16.36 -3.36
CA ARG A 72 7.85 -16.70 -2.97
C ARG A 72 7.24 -15.77 -1.92
N CYS A 73 8.08 -15.03 -1.20
CA CYS A 73 7.62 -14.04 -0.22
C CYS A 73 7.23 -12.70 -0.85
N SER A 74 7.53 -12.52 -2.14
CA SER A 74 7.22 -11.30 -2.87
C SER A 74 5.74 -10.98 -2.68
N PRO A 75 5.40 -9.73 -2.28
CA PRO A 75 4.03 -9.31 -2.12
C PRO A 75 3.33 -9.04 -3.47
N CYS A 76 4.05 -9.24 -4.58
CA CYS A 76 3.56 -9.03 -5.94
C CYS A 76 3.18 -10.37 -6.59
N PRO A 77 2.15 -10.40 -7.45
CA PRO A 77 1.83 -11.59 -8.22
C PRO A 77 2.98 -12.00 -9.13
N GLU A 78 2.90 -13.23 -9.62
CA GLU A 78 3.80 -13.72 -10.65
C GLU A 78 3.86 -12.76 -11.85
N LYS A 79 5.06 -12.54 -12.40
CA LYS A 79 5.34 -11.62 -13.52
C LYS A 79 5.18 -10.12 -13.21
N TRP A 80 4.89 -9.76 -11.96
CA TRP A 80 4.95 -8.36 -11.50
C TRP A 80 6.28 -8.09 -10.80
N LYS A 81 6.89 -6.95 -11.13
CA LYS A 81 8.13 -6.48 -10.51
C LYS A 81 7.81 -5.72 -9.22
N TRP A 82 8.47 -6.07 -8.12
CA TRP A 82 8.31 -5.38 -6.84
C TRP A 82 9.28 -4.20 -6.75
N HIS A 83 8.75 -3.00 -6.58
CA HIS A 83 9.57 -1.79 -6.41
C HIS A 83 8.85 -0.77 -5.53
N GLY A 84 9.55 -0.19 -4.55
CA GLY A 84 8.93 0.62 -3.51
C GLY A 84 7.79 -0.14 -2.81
N ASP A 85 6.65 0.52 -2.61
CA ASP A 85 5.42 -0.04 -2.04
C ASP A 85 4.45 -0.61 -3.11
N LYS A 86 4.90 -0.76 -4.35
CA LYS A 86 4.07 -1.14 -5.50
C LYS A 86 4.62 -2.34 -6.27
N CYS A 87 3.73 -2.91 -7.06
CA CYS A 87 3.98 -3.94 -8.04
C CYS A 87 3.75 -3.36 -9.43
N TYR A 88 4.64 -3.66 -10.38
CA TYR A 88 4.58 -3.15 -11.75
C TYR A 88 4.58 -4.29 -12.77
N ARG A 89 3.70 -4.22 -13.77
CA ARG A 89 3.63 -5.19 -14.86
C ARG A 89 3.86 -4.52 -16.20
N PHE A 90 4.88 -4.99 -16.91
CA PHE A 90 5.20 -4.58 -18.28
C PHE A 90 4.77 -5.71 -19.21
N CYS A 91 3.62 -5.53 -19.86
CA CYS A 91 2.94 -6.60 -20.59
C CYS A 91 3.56 -6.84 -21.96
N SER A 92 3.48 -8.07 -22.47
CA SER A 92 3.94 -8.42 -23.82
C SER A 92 3.01 -7.91 -24.93
N ASP A 93 1.71 -7.84 -24.63
CA ASP A 93 0.66 -7.64 -25.62
C ASP A 93 0.45 -6.15 -25.90
N SER A 94 0.36 -5.82 -27.19
CA SER A 94 0.13 -4.45 -27.64
C SER A 94 -1.36 -4.12 -27.73
N LYS A 95 -1.76 -2.96 -27.19
CA LYS A 95 -3.12 -2.43 -27.20
C LYS A 95 -3.09 -0.92 -27.44
N SER A 96 -4.24 -0.33 -27.76
CA SER A 96 -4.39 1.14 -27.71
C SER A 96 -4.22 1.64 -26.27
N TRP A 97 -4.03 2.94 -26.09
CA TRP A 97 -3.90 3.51 -24.75
C TRP A 97 -5.10 3.17 -23.87
N GLN A 98 -6.32 3.36 -24.39
CA GLN A 98 -7.56 3.00 -23.71
C GLN A 98 -7.69 1.48 -23.49
N GLY A 99 -7.20 0.67 -24.43
CA GLY A 99 -7.15 -0.79 -24.25
C GLY A 99 -6.21 -1.21 -23.11
N CYS A 100 -5.10 -0.50 -22.92
CA CYS A 100 -4.22 -0.71 -21.78
C CYS A 100 -4.83 -0.23 -20.46
N GLU A 101 -5.57 0.87 -20.47
CA GLU A 101 -6.34 1.33 -19.30
C GLU A 101 -7.32 0.25 -18.83
N TYR A 102 -8.17 -0.26 -19.73
CA TYR A 102 -9.09 -1.35 -19.40
C TYR A 102 -8.37 -2.63 -18.96
N PHE A 103 -7.24 -2.96 -19.59
CA PHE A 103 -6.44 -4.12 -19.20
C PHE A 103 -5.91 -3.97 -17.76
N CYS A 104 -5.34 -2.81 -17.39
CA CYS A 104 -4.85 -2.59 -16.04
C CYS A 104 -6.00 -2.64 -15.03
N ILE A 105 -7.17 -2.06 -15.35
CA ILE A 105 -8.36 -2.13 -14.48
C ILE A 105 -8.79 -3.58 -14.26
N ALA A 106 -8.82 -4.42 -15.30
CA ALA A 106 -9.16 -5.83 -15.20
C ALA A 106 -8.18 -6.64 -14.32
N GLU A 107 -6.95 -6.16 -14.18
CA GLU A 107 -5.90 -6.73 -13.31
C GLU A 107 -5.93 -6.18 -11.88
N ASN A 108 -6.98 -5.43 -11.51
CA ASN A 108 -7.08 -4.66 -10.25
C ASN A 108 -5.88 -3.71 -10.06
N ALA A 109 -5.52 -3.02 -11.13
CA ALA A 109 -4.37 -2.13 -11.21
C ALA A 109 -4.75 -0.83 -11.92
N THR A 110 -3.82 0.12 -11.95
CA THR A 110 -3.90 1.35 -12.75
C THR A 110 -2.81 1.35 -13.81
N MET A 111 -2.89 2.26 -14.77
CA MET A 111 -1.75 2.50 -15.68
C MET A 111 -0.55 3.05 -14.90
N LEU A 112 0.66 2.76 -15.39
CA LEU A 112 1.91 3.22 -14.80
C LEU A 112 1.91 4.75 -14.63
N LYS A 113 2.18 5.21 -13.41
CA LYS A 113 2.33 6.62 -13.06
C LYS A 113 3.76 6.91 -12.62
N ILE A 114 4.43 7.81 -13.33
CA ILE A 114 5.80 8.23 -13.04
C ILE A 114 5.76 9.59 -12.35
N SER A 115 5.59 9.59 -11.03
CA SER A 115 5.41 10.82 -10.24
C SER A 115 6.53 11.13 -9.24
N THR A 116 7.55 10.28 -9.17
CA THR A 116 8.73 10.50 -8.33
C THR A 116 9.98 10.12 -9.10
N GLN A 117 11.12 10.67 -8.68
CA GLN A 117 12.42 10.34 -9.24
C GLN A 117 12.73 8.84 -9.10
N GLU A 118 12.40 8.23 -7.96
CA GLU A 118 12.56 6.80 -7.70
C GLU A 118 11.82 5.95 -8.75
N VAL A 119 10.55 6.27 -9.04
CA VAL A 119 9.76 5.53 -10.04
C VAL A 119 10.29 5.79 -11.45
N LEU A 120 10.77 6.99 -11.75
CA LEU A 120 11.37 7.31 -13.05
C LEU A 120 12.60 6.44 -13.32
N GLU A 121 13.52 6.38 -12.36
CA GLU A 121 14.76 5.60 -12.43
C GLU A 121 14.48 4.10 -12.55
N PHE A 122 13.39 3.62 -11.95
CA PHE A 122 12.96 2.23 -12.08
C PHE A 122 12.26 1.93 -13.42
N ALA A 123 11.34 2.79 -13.86
CA ALA A 123 10.42 2.51 -14.96
C ALA A 123 11.06 2.75 -16.33
N MET A 124 11.84 3.82 -16.50
CA MET A 124 12.44 4.17 -17.80
C MET A 124 13.32 3.03 -18.37
N PRO A 125 14.21 2.39 -17.58
CA PRO A 125 15.06 1.30 -18.10
C PRO A 125 14.29 0.05 -18.55
N GLN A 126 13.05 -0.14 -18.10
CA GLN A 126 12.20 -1.25 -18.53
C GLN A 126 11.87 -1.19 -20.03
N SER A 127 12.09 -0.03 -20.65
CA SER A 127 11.89 0.22 -22.08
C SER A 127 13.16 0.13 -22.94
N TYR A 128 14.32 -0.24 -22.38
CA TYR A 128 15.60 -0.41 -23.13
C TYR A 128 15.67 -1.74 -23.89
N SER A 129 14.66 -2.06 -24.69
CA SER A 129 14.64 -3.29 -25.49
C SER A 129 15.09 -3.03 -26.93
N GLU A 130 15.96 -3.90 -27.46
CA GLU A 130 16.42 -3.89 -28.85
C GLU A 130 15.28 -3.99 -29.88
N PHE A 131 14.12 -4.50 -29.46
CA PHE A 131 12.93 -4.67 -30.31
C PHE A 131 11.96 -3.47 -30.29
N PHE A 132 12.38 -2.30 -29.78
CA PHE A 132 11.60 -1.06 -29.71
C PHE A 132 10.23 -1.21 -29.00
N TYR A 133 10.16 -2.10 -28.02
CA TYR A 133 8.96 -2.27 -27.21
C TYR A 133 8.70 -1.02 -26.37
N SER A 134 7.68 -0.26 -26.78
CA SER A 134 7.23 0.93 -26.08
C SER A 134 6.04 0.60 -25.19
N TYR A 135 6.00 1.22 -24.01
CA TYR A 135 4.96 0.98 -23.01
C TYR A 135 4.13 2.24 -22.79
N TRP A 136 2.81 2.10 -22.93
CA TRP A 136 1.88 3.15 -22.53
C TRP A 136 1.98 3.43 -21.04
N THR A 137 2.03 4.73 -20.70
CA THR A 137 1.91 5.24 -19.33
C THR A 137 0.49 5.76 -19.11
N GLY A 138 0.11 6.03 -17.87
CA GLY A 138 -1.16 6.68 -17.55
C GLY A 138 -1.23 8.16 -17.90
N LEU A 139 -0.20 8.73 -18.54
CA LEU A 139 -0.16 10.15 -18.86
C LEU A 139 -0.82 10.43 -20.22
N SER A 140 -1.79 11.33 -20.22
CA SER A 140 -2.51 11.77 -21.42
C SER A 140 -2.94 13.24 -21.32
N ARG A 141 -3.47 13.80 -22.39
CA ARG A 141 -4.11 15.12 -22.42
C ARG A 141 -5.31 15.10 -23.36
N ASN A 142 -6.24 16.03 -23.21
CA ASN A 142 -7.39 16.14 -24.10
C ASN A 142 -7.16 17.22 -25.18
N GLY A 143 -6.22 16.96 -26.09
CA GLY A 143 -5.81 17.90 -27.14
C GLY A 143 -4.61 18.76 -26.79
N SER A 144 -3.97 19.31 -27.82
CA SER A 144 -2.63 19.91 -27.74
C SER A 144 -2.49 21.13 -26.82
N ARG A 145 -3.59 21.82 -26.52
CA ARG A 145 -3.62 23.01 -25.63
C ARG A 145 -3.92 22.68 -24.18
N GLN A 146 -4.27 21.42 -23.88
CA GLN A 146 -4.58 20.98 -22.52
C GLN A 146 -3.33 20.49 -21.79
N ALA A 147 -3.38 20.58 -20.47
CA ALA A 147 -2.34 20.06 -19.60
C ALA A 147 -2.25 18.52 -19.68
N TRP A 148 -1.04 18.00 -19.48
CA TRP A 148 -0.80 16.58 -19.29
C TRP A 148 -1.25 16.16 -17.89
N LEU A 149 -2.14 15.17 -17.83
CA LEU A 149 -2.73 14.64 -16.60
C LEU A 149 -2.52 13.12 -16.54
N TRP A 150 -2.22 12.63 -15.34
CA TRP A 150 -2.26 11.21 -15.03
C TRP A 150 -3.70 10.72 -14.96
N THR A 151 -3.93 9.41 -15.06
CA THR A 151 -5.28 8.80 -14.97
C THR A 151 -6.01 9.11 -13.66
N ASP A 152 -5.28 9.48 -12.59
CA ASP A 152 -5.87 9.92 -11.32
C ASP A 152 -6.18 11.43 -11.26
N GLY A 153 -5.99 12.15 -12.37
CA GLY A 153 -6.24 13.58 -12.51
C GLY A 153 -5.10 14.47 -12.01
N THR A 154 -4.03 13.91 -11.44
CA THR A 154 -2.89 14.72 -10.99
C THR A 154 -2.09 15.27 -12.19
N PRO A 155 -1.57 16.51 -12.10
CA PRO A 155 -0.79 17.09 -13.19
C PRO A 155 0.59 16.45 -13.30
N TYR A 156 1.11 16.39 -14.53
CA TYR A 156 2.51 16.03 -14.78
C TYR A 156 3.45 17.17 -14.39
N SER A 157 4.62 16.80 -13.85
CA SER A 157 5.72 17.73 -13.55
C SER A 157 6.82 17.60 -14.60
N SER A 158 7.13 18.70 -15.27
CA SER A 158 8.23 18.78 -16.24
C SER A 158 9.62 18.65 -15.63
N GLU A 159 9.74 18.71 -14.30
CA GLU A 159 11.00 18.52 -13.58
C GLU A 159 11.46 17.05 -13.57
N LEU A 160 10.54 16.09 -13.79
CA LEU A 160 10.86 14.66 -13.77
C LEU A 160 11.50 14.19 -15.09
N PHE A 161 10.85 14.46 -16.22
CA PHE A 161 11.33 14.02 -17.54
C PHE A 161 10.69 14.85 -18.64
N GLU A 162 11.38 15.05 -19.76
CA GLU A 162 10.81 15.72 -20.95
C GLU A 162 9.89 14.78 -21.74
N ILE A 163 8.75 15.30 -22.21
CA ILE A 163 7.89 14.60 -23.17
C ILE A 163 8.28 15.03 -24.59
N ILE A 164 8.92 14.14 -25.34
CA ILE A 164 9.30 14.38 -26.73
C ILE A 164 8.04 14.29 -27.61
N ILE A 165 7.68 15.41 -28.24
CA ILE A 165 6.51 15.45 -29.11
C ILE A 165 6.86 14.79 -30.45
N ASP A 166 6.18 13.70 -30.79
CA ASP A 166 6.42 13.02 -32.07
C ASP A 166 5.76 13.78 -33.22
N PHE A 167 6.55 14.50 -34.01
CA PHE A 167 6.05 15.27 -35.14
C PHE A 167 5.67 14.47 -36.39
N THR A 168 5.94 13.16 -36.42
CA THR A 168 5.73 12.32 -37.61
C THR A 168 4.27 11.95 -37.87
N SER A 169 3.40 11.96 -36.85
CA SER A 169 1.97 11.60 -36.98
C SER A 169 1.07 12.83 -37.01
N LEU A 170 0.28 13.06 -38.05
CA LEU A 170 -0.65 14.22 -38.14
C LEU A 170 -1.86 14.15 -37.18
N ARG A 171 -1.94 13.12 -36.32
CA ARG A 171 -3.10 12.81 -35.46
C ARG A 171 -2.90 13.33 -34.02
N SER A 172 -3.93 13.18 -33.18
CA SER A 172 -3.91 13.53 -31.75
C SER A 172 -2.76 12.81 -31.03
N ARG A 173 -1.69 13.54 -30.69
CA ARG A 173 -0.52 13.03 -29.93
C ARG A 173 -0.73 13.30 -28.45
N ASP A 174 -1.72 12.61 -27.92
CA ASP A 174 -2.35 12.95 -26.66
C ASP A 174 -2.15 11.89 -25.59
N CYS A 175 -1.36 10.85 -25.89
CA CYS A 175 -1.00 9.79 -24.95
C CYS A 175 0.52 9.62 -24.92
N VAL A 176 1.07 9.30 -23.76
CA VAL A 176 2.52 9.20 -23.55
C VAL A 176 2.96 7.76 -23.37
N THR A 177 3.99 7.40 -24.11
CA THR A 177 4.69 6.11 -24.00
C THR A 177 6.11 6.33 -23.52
N ILE A 178 6.67 5.34 -22.80
CA ILE A 178 8.12 5.23 -22.60
C ILE A 178 8.73 4.29 -23.64
N LEU A 179 9.88 4.67 -24.19
CA LEU A 179 10.65 3.93 -25.18
C LEU A 179 12.12 4.32 -25.06
N ASN A 180 13.03 3.34 -24.96
CA ASN A 180 14.46 3.57 -24.87
C ASN A 180 14.83 4.63 -23.83
N GLY A 181 14.21 4.55 -22.64
CA GLY A 181 14.47 5.44 -21.51
C GLY A 181 13.99 6.88 -21.68
N LYS A 182 13.16 7.15 -22.69
CA LYS A 182 12.59 8.47 -22.97
C LYS A 182 11.08 8.40 -23.09
N ALA A 183 10.42 9.52 -22.83
CA ALA A 183 8.98 9.65 -22.98
C ALA A 183 8.62 10.32 -24.31
N PHE A 184 7.67 9.76 -25.03
CA PHE A 184 7.20 10.27 -26.31
C PHE A 184 5.68 10.43 -26.30
N SER A 185 5.17 11.53 -26.85
CA SER A 185 3.75 11.62 -27.19
C SER A 185 3.46 10.88 -28.49
N LYS A 186 2.35 10.15 -28.54
CA LYS A 186 1.96 9.28 -29.66
C LYS A 186 0.45 9.30 -29.85
N ASP A 187 -0.02 8.81 -31.00
CA ASP A 187 -1.45 8.63 -31.23
C ASP A 187 -1.97 7.53 -30.28
N CYS A 188 -2.96 7.88 -29.45
CA CYS A 188 -3.57 7.00 -28.47
C CYS A 188 -4.16 5.71 -29.09
N LYS A 189 -4.43 5.71 -30.40
CA LYS A 189 -4.94 4.55 -31.15
C LYS A 189 -3.85 3.59 -31.62
N GLU A 190 -2.58 3.99 -31.59
CA GLU A 190 -1.47 3.10 -31.91
C GLU A 190 -1.37 1.95 -30.89
N LEU A 191 -0.93 0.78 -31.36
CA LEU A 191 -0.77 -0.39 -30.51
C LEU A 191 0.60 -0.40 -29.86
N ARG A 192 0.63 -0.34 -28.53
CA ARG A 192 1.83 -0.45 -27.70
C ARG A 192 1.57 -1.31 -26.49
N ARG A 193 2.64 -1.76 -25.85
CA ARG A 193 2.53 -2.61 -24.66
C ARG A 193 1.97 -1.82 -23.48
N CYS A 194 1.34 -2.52 -22.56
CA CYS A 194 0.78 -1.90 -21.36
C CYS A 194 1.79 -1.93 -20.22
N ALA A 195 1.95 -0.81 -19.51
CA ALA A 195 2.56 -0.79 -18.19
C ALA A 195 1.49 -0.49 -17.14
N CYS A 196 1.35 -1.39 -16.17
CA CYS A 196 0.39 -1.27 -15.07
C CYS A 196 1.12 -1.19 -13.73
N GLU A 197 0.49 -0.55 -12.75
CA GLU A 197 0.95 -0.51 -11.36
C GLU A 197 -0.19 -0.80 -10.38
N ARG A 198 0.14 -1.39 -9.24
CA ARG A 198 -0.79 -1.59 -8.11
C ARG A 198 -0.03 -1.63 -6.80
N ARG A 199 -0.72 -1.41 -5.67
CA ARG A 199 -0.08 -1.54 -4.35
C ARG A 199 0.37 -2.99 -4.10
N ALA A 200 1.53 -3.12 -3.48
CA ALA A 200 2.00 -4.41 -2.99
C ALA A 200 1.10 -4.90 -1.84
N ALA A 201 0.91 -6.21 -1.74
CA ALA A 201 0.28 -6.81 -0.56
C ALA A 201 1.21 -6.75 0.66
N ALA A 202 0.70 -7.12 1.84
CA ALA A 202 1.57 -7.38 2.98
C ALA A 202 2.39 -8.67 2.74
N VAL A 203 3.67 -8.66 3.09
CA VAL A 203 4.51 -9.86 3.07
C VAL A 203 3.96 -10.86 4.09
N LYS A 204 3.75 -12.10 3.65
CA LYS A 204 3.27 -13.20 4.50
C LYS A 204 4.42 -13.86 5.23
N LEU A 205 4.38 -13.93 6.55
CA LEU A 205 5.47 -14.48 7.36
C LEU A 205 5.78 -15.95 7.00
N GLU A 206 4.75 -16.76 6.70
CA GLU A 206 4.93 -18.16 6.30
C GLU A 206 5.71 -18.35 4.99
N SER A 207 5.77 -17.32 4.14
CA SER A 207 6.44 -17.40 2.83
C SER A 207 7.94 -17.13 2.88
N LEU A 208 8.50 -16.82 4.05
CA LEU A 208 9.93 -16.55 4.21
C LEU A 208 10.81 -17.81 4.25
N HIS A 209 10.27 -18.97 4.66
CA HIS A 209 11.01 -20.22 4.99
C HIS A 209 11.28 -21.16 3.83
#